data_AF-A0A1F6BIC5-F1
#
_entry.id   AF-A0A1F6BIC5-F1
#
_cell.length_a   1.000
_cell.length_b   1.000
_cell.length_c   1.000
_cell.angle_alpha   90.00
_cell.angle_beta   90.00
_cell.angle_gamma   90.00
#
_symmetry.space_group_name_H-M   'P 1'
#
loop_
_entity.id
_entity.type
_entity.pdbx_description
1 polymer ?
#
loop_
_entity_poly.entity_id
_entity_poly.type
_entity_poly.pdbx_seq_one_letter_code
_entity_poly.pdbx_strand_id
1 'polypeptide(L)'
;MKRICIFILTAIFILILTFPDVGYPVKATLDGGYQYALNIIFSGRLKTGIDVIFSYGPLGFLHYPQPIGHNLAWGILFWGISKWLFISSLLLIVNHRQKKGNLLTGFVLAFLFANFIDVWSLPTFLLVTLLLLHRLKGRALFLIAAAIFCSLTFLIKVNYVMVNASILAVYAFFLAGGRSKKGFFQASLLFITSVLSFLLFWLASEGSLVGIMPYFKGMMEITSGNASAMTVSPPNNWSLLGSFLLLFFIQSVFVKAGDGYFLFILMFIPFWAVWKYTFMREDTPHLYNIVDFIIYYYLLLTIFAKRIQPLGFLIMILSVVLLSLNMTFLPRFGDINFIKNEFSRLYRLSGPANFYRQAIHYPKYKAALEKQSRENMQNFLLGEEIKNIIGKRTVDVYPWDLAYIYANALNFRPKPVLQSYVAYTPWLDTQDANFYRSAQAPDYLLWTRVHWGGETGSIDGRYLLNDEPQALLSIMQNYTPVKRGRNAVLWQRDGKGILNKGFSSGSVAGHWGEWVSPPVKEGGILRAKVKLDRSVIGNLKKALWKEDETYIEYKTAQKIYRYRLVPDNAMSGLWISPYLAQLERQLQGEKVGAVRLIHSPNDFFEPELTFEWVFYPLKQE
;
A
#
# COMPACT_ATOMS: atom_id res chain seq x y z
N MET A 1 29.83 34.40 -1.37
CA MET A 1 28.66 34.79 -2.17
C MET A 1 28.65 34.10 -3.55
N LYS A 2 29.55 34.42 -4.49
CA LYS A 2 29.57 33.83 -5.86
C LYS A 2 29.45 32.29 -5.93
N ARG A 3 30.20 31.55 -5.09
CA ARG A 3 30.16 30.07 -5.06
C ARG A 3 28.83 29.48 -4.58
N ILE A 4 28.13 30.17 -3.66
CA ILE A 4 26.82 29.74 -3.17
C ILE A 4 25.77 29.97 -4.25
N CYS A 5 25.83 31.10 -4.94
CA CYS A 5 24.95 31.40 -6.07
C CYS A 5 25.10 30.35 -7.19
N ILE A 6 26.33 30.00 -7.58
CA ILE A 6 26.58 28.95 -8.59
C ILE A 6 25.96 27.63 -8.14
N PHE A 7 26.16 27.23 -6.87
CA PHE A 7 25.61 25.98 -6.35
C PHE A 7 24.08 25.93 -6.39
N ILE A 8 23.41 27.00 -5.96
CA ILE A 8 21.95 27.12 -5.98
C ILE A 8 21.45 27.08 -7.43
N LEU A 9 22.10 27.79 -8.34
CA LEU A 9 21.74 27.80 -9.76
C LEU A 9 21.91 26.41 -10.39
N THR A 10 22.99 25.67 -10.06
CA THR A 10 23.17 24.28 -10.52
C THR A 10 22.06 23.38 -9.99
N ALA A 11 21.68 23.50 -8.71
CA ALA A 11 20.60 22.69 -8.13
C ALA A 11 19.25 22.99 -8.79
N ILE A 12 18.94 24.27 -9.05
CA ILE A 12 17.73 24.68 -9.76
C ILE A 12 17.74 24.19 -11.21
N PHE A 13 18.87 24.29 -11.89
CA PHE A 13 19.00 23.80 -13.26
C PHE A 13 18.76 22.28 -13.35
N ILE A 14 19.39 21.49 -12.47
CA ILE A 14 19.15 20.04 -12.39
C ILE A 14 17.69 19.76 -12.03
N LEU A 15 17.08 20.52 -11.11
CA LEU A 15 15.68 20.38 -10.75
C LEU A 15 14.77 20.55 -11.97
N ILE A 16 14.97 21.60 -12.77
CA ILE A 16 14.16 21.82 -13.99
C ILE A 16 14.35 20.66 -14.97
N LEU A 17 15.60 20.20 -15.16
CA LEU A 17 15.91 19.09 -16.06
C LEU A 17 15.41 17.72 -15.55
N THR A 18 15.07 17.60 -14.28
CA THR A 18 14.65 16.35 -13.64
C THR A 18 13.32 16.49 -12.90
N PHE A 19 12.51 17.49 -13.27
CA PHE A 19 11.29 17.82 -12.54
C PHE A 19 10.28 16.68 -12.68
N PRO A 20 9.77 16.11 -11.58
CA PRO A 20 8.93 14.92 -11.62
C PRO A 20 7.57 15.19 -12.28
N ASP A 21 6.94 14.16 -12.83
CA ASP A 21 5.53 14.24 -13.20
C ASP A 21 4.65 14.08 -11.98
N VAL A 22 3.98 15.16 -11.58
CA VAL A 22 3.12 15.20 -10.40
C VAL A 22 1.72 15.59 -10.83
N GLY A 23 0.76 14.73 -10.50
CA GLY A 23 -0.64 14.97 -10.77
C GLY A 23 -1.31 13.78 -11.43
N TYR A 24 -2.47 13.41 -10.90
CA TYR A 24 -3.26 12.29 -11.42
C TYR A 24 -4.68 12.76 -11.70
N PRO A 25 -5.31 12.33 -12.80
CA PRO A 25 -6.75 12.46 -12.93
C PRO A 25 -7.44 11.51 -11.95
N VAL A 26 -8.69 11.81 -11.59
CA VAL A 26 -9.54 10.81 -10.92
C VAL A 26 -9.79 9.68 -11.90
N LYS A 27 -9.45 8.45 -11.52
CA LYS A 27 -9.60 7.25 -12.36
C LYS A 27 -10.72 6.37 -11.80
N ALA A 28 -11.49 5.78 -12.70
CA ALA A 28 -12.51 4.81 -12.35
C ALA A 28 -11.96 3.39 -12.40
N THR A 29 -11.02 3.11 -11.51
CA THR A 29 -10.34 1.82 -11.36
C THR A 29 -10.26 1.47 -9.88
N LEU A 30 -9.92 0.21 -9.56
CA LEU A 30 -9.67 -0.25 -8.19
C LEU A 30 -8.73 0.72 -7.44
N ASP A 31 -7.59 1.06 -8.03
CA ASP A 31 -6.64 1.99 -7.42
C ASP A 31 -7.15 3.44 -7.42
N GLY A 32 -7.81 3.87 -8.49
CA GLY A 32 -8.32 5.23 -8.62
C GLY A 32 -9.32 5.61 -7.52
N GLY A 33 -10.08 4.63 -7.01
CA GLY A 33 -11.02 4.80 -5.91
C GLY A 33 -10.34 5.27 -4.62
N TYR A 34 -9.35 4.53 -4.11
CA TYR A 34 -8.66 4.97 -2.90
C TYR A 34 -7.82 6.23 -3.14
N GLN A 35 -7.25 6.42 -4.34
CA GLN A 35 -6.51 7.65 -4.67
C GLN A 35 -7.39 8.90 -4.54
N TYR A 36 -8.65 8.79 -4.96
CA TYR A 36 -9.68 9.81 -4.72
C TYR A 36 -9.96 10.00 -3.23
N ALA A 37 -10.14 8.91 -2.49
CA ALA A 37 -10.39 8.96 -1.05
C ALA A 37 -9.30 9.73 -0.27
N LEU A 38 -8.02 9.51 -0.62
CA LEU A 38 -6.89 10.22 0.01
C LEU A 38 -7.00 11.74 -0.15
N ASN A 39 -7.46 12.22 -1.30
CA ASN A 39 -7.61 13.64 -1.59
C ASN A 39 -8.79 14.28 -0.82
N ILE A 40 -9.88 13.55 -0.64
CA ILE A 40 -11.04 14.05 0.13
C ILE A 40 -10.79 14.01 1.64
N ILE A 41 -9.99 13.07 2.15
CA ILE A 41 -9.55 13.05 3.56
C ILE A 41 -8.83 14.36 3.88
N PHE A 42 -7.84 14.73 3.06
CA PHE A 42 -7.09 15.97 3.26
C PHE A 42 -7.95 17.24 3.11
N SER A 43 -9.05 17.19 2.35
CA SER A 43 -9.99 18.32 2.25
C SER A 43 -10.80 18.58 3.53
N GLY A 44 -10.62 17.76 4.59
CA GLY A 44 -11.21 17.95 5.92
C GLY A 44 -12.57 17.28 6.11
N ARG A 45 -13.04 16.47 5.16
CA ARG A 45 -14.34 15.80 5.22
C ARG A 45 -14.33 14.50 6.04
N LEU A 46 -13.16 13.90 6.23
CA LEU A 46 -12.96 12.63 6.92
C LEU A 46 -11.71 12.73 7.79
N LYS A 47 -11.73 12.13 8.98
CA LYS A 47 -10.60 12.13 9.92
C LYS A 47 -9.88 10.79 9.95
N THR A 48 -8.56 10.83 9.89
CA THR A 48 -7.71 9.63 9.88
C THR A 48 -7.67 9.00 11.27
N GLY A 49 -7.86 7.67 11.34
CA GLY A 49 -7.96 6.95 12.61
C GLY A 49 -9.29 7.14 13.35
N ILE A 50 -10.26 7.86 12.77
CA ILE A 50 -11.62 7.99 13.31
C ILE A 50 -12.63 7.54 12.26
N ASP A 51 -12.70 8.24 11.12
CA ASP A 51 -13.59 7.88 10.02
C ASP A 51 -12.93 6.90 9.04
N VAL A 52 -11.59 6.88 8.96
CA VAL A 52 -10.84 6.08 7.97
C VAL A 52 -9.66 5.34 8.59
N ILE A 53 -9.52 4.07 8.25
CA ILE A 53 -8.38 3.20 8.51
C ILE A 53 -7.84 2.71 7.17
N PHE A 54 -6.63 3.14 6.80
CA PHE A 54 -6.01 2.75 5.55
C PHE A 54 -4.48 2.74 5.66
N SER A 55 -3.79 2.26 4.62
CA SER A 55 -2.31 2.19 4.57
C SER A 55 -1.62 3.56 4.43
N TYR A 56 -2.41 4.63 4.36
CA TYR A 56 -1.97 6.01 4.19
C TYR A 56 -2.47 6.88 5.34
N GLY A 57 -1.71 7.92 5.65
CA GLY A 57 -2.09 8.92 6.65
C GLY A 57 -2.79 10.13 6.05
N PRO A 58 -2.98 11.20 6.85
CA PRO A 58 -3.73 12.37 6.42
C PRO A 58 -3.06 13.17 5.30
N LEU A 59 -1.74 13.00 5.10
CA LEU A 59 -1.00 13.53 3.95
C LEU A 59 -0.84 12.50 2.82
N GLY A 60 -1.58 11.40 2.85
CA GLY A 60 -1.54 10.34 1.84
C GLY A 60 -1.83 10.81 0.42
N PHE A 61 -2.61 11.89 0.27
CA PHE A 61 -2.89 12.51 -1.04
C PHE A 61 -1.61 12.95 -1.78
N LEU A 62 -0.50 13.19 -1.06
CA LEU A 62 0.79 13.54 -1.68
C LEU A 62 1.31 12.44 -2.61
N HIS A 63 0.97 11.16 -2.38
CA HIS A 63 1.31 10.10 -3.33
C HIS A 63 0.56 10.22 -4.66
N TYR A 64 -0.68 10.70 -4.61
CA TYR A 64 -1.55 10.81 -5.77
C TYR A 64 -2.29 12.16 -5.78
N PRO A 65 -1.59 13.29 -5.99
CA PRO A 65 -2.25 14.59 -5.96
C PRO A 65 -3.23 14.70 -7.13
N GLN A 66 -4.50 14.94 -6.84
CA GLN A 66 -5.56 15.07 -7.84
C GLN A 66 -6.04 16.53 -7.92
N PRO A 67 -6.71 16.95 -9.00
CA PRO A 67 -7.22 18.31 -9.16
C PRO A 67 -8.46 18.60 -8.27
N ILE A 68 -8.36 18.29 -6.98
CA ILE A 68 -9.40 18.47 -5.96
C ILE A 68 -8.93 19.59 -5.03
N GLY A 69 -9.69 20.69 -5.00
CA GLY A 69 -9.29 21.89 -4.27
C GLY A 69 -7.87 22.34 -4.64
N HIS A 70 -7.02 22.52 -3.64
CA HIS A 70 -5.61 22.91 -3.78
C HIS A 70 -4.62 21.74 -3.71
N ASN A 71 -5.11 20.49 -3.63
CA ASN A 71 -4.27 19.31 -3.37
C ASN A 71 -3.19 19.12 -4.44
N LEU A 72 -3.54 19.31 -5.73
CA LEU A 72 -2.58 19.23 -6.82
C LEU A 72 -1.43 20.22 -6.67
N ALA A 73 -1.73 21.48 -6.31
CA ALA A 73 -0.69 22.49 -6.10
C ALA A 73 0.22 22.13 -4.92
N TRP A 74 -0.36 21.68 -3.80
CA TRP A 74 0.41 21.22 -2.64
C TRP A 74 1.30 20.03 -2.99
N GLY A 75 0.82 19.08 -3.78
CA GLY A 75 1.61 17.95 -4.28
C GLY A 75 2.80 18.40 -5.13
N ILE A 76 2.57 19.28 -6.10
CA ILE A 76 3.63 19.81 -6.99
C ILE A 76 4.70 20.54 -6.16
N LEU A 77 4.28 21.39 -5.21
CA LEU A 77 5.20 22.11 -4.33
C LEU A 77 6.00 21.17 -3.43
N PHE A 78 5.33 20.22 -2.78
CA PHE A 78 5.97 19.26 -1.89
C PHE A 78 7.05 18.45 -2.61
N TRP A 79 6.72 17.89 -3.77
CA TRP A 79 7.65 17.09 -4.55
C TRP A 79 8.76 17.92 -5.19
N GLY A 80 8.45 19.12 -5.67
CA GLY A 80 9.46 20.07 -6.17
C GLY A 80 10.48 20.45 -5.10
N ILE A 81 10.02 20.80 -3.89
CA ILE A 81 10.88 21.14 -2.74
C ILE A 81 11.69 19.92 -2.31
N SER A 82 11.06 18.75 -2.16
CA SER A 82 11.75 17.51 -1.78
C SER A 82 12.84 17.14 -2.78
N LYS A 83 12.55 17.27 -4.09
CA LYS A 83 13.51 17.00 -5.16
C LYS A 83 14.67 17.99 -5.12
N TRP A 84 14.39 19.28 -4.93
CA TRP A 84 15.40 20.31 -4.80
C TRP A 84 16.33 20.09 -3.59
N LEU A 85 15.76 19.73 -2.43
CA LEU A 85 16.53 19.40 -1.24
C LEU A 85 17.41 18.18 -1.45
N PHE A 86 16.92 17.16 -2.16
CA PHE A 86 17.68 15.95 -2.50
C PHE A 86 18.82 16.24 -3.48
N ILE A 87 18.58 17.03 -4.53
CA ILE A 87 19.64 17.45 -5.46
C ILE A 87 20.69 18.26 -4.69
N SER A 88 20.24 19.23 -3.89
CA SER A 88 21.13 20.06 -3.07
C SER A 88 21.96 19.20 -2.11
N SER A 89 21.36 18.19 -1.48
CA SER A 89 22.09 17.33 -0.56
C SER A 89 23.15 16.49 -1.28
N LEU A 90 22.82 15.91 -2.44
CA LEU A 90 23.75 15.16 -3.29
C LEU A 90 24.93 16.03 -3.73
N LEU A 91 24.66 17.23 -4.26
CA LEU A 91 25.70 18.14 -4.73
C LEU A 91 26.64 18.57 -3.58
N LEU A 92 26.12 18.73 -2.36
CA LEU A 92 26.94 19.00 -1.17
C LEU A 92 27.83 17.80 -0.78
N ILE A 93 27.34 16.57 -0.95
CA ILE A 93 28.13 15.34 -0.73
C ILE A 93 29.24 15.24 -1.79
N VAL A 94 28.91 15.43 -3.07
CA VAL A 94 29.87 15.44 -4.19
C VAL A 94 30.98 16.44 -3.92
N ASN A 95 30.63 17.68 -3.58
CA ASN A 95 31.60 18.74 -3.31
C ASN A 95 32.50 18.44 -2.09
N HIS A 96 32.04 17.61 -1.15
CA HIS A 96 32.84 17.22 0.02
C HIS A 96 33.73 16.00 -0.26
N ARG A 97 33.28 15.05 -1.08
CA ARG A 97 33.97 13.76 -1.31
C ARG A 97 34.90 13.77 -2.52
N GLN A 98 34.55 14.47 -3.60
CA GLN A 98 35.28 14.39 -4.86
C GLN A 98 36.45 15.39 -4.90
N LYS A 99 37.60 14.94 -5.42
CA LYS A 99 38.72 15.82 -5.78
C LYS A 99 38.31 16.73 -6.94
N LYS A 100 38.93 17.91 -7.08
CA LYS A 100 38.54 18.91 -8.10
C LYS A 100 38.40 18.36 -9.53
N GLY A 101 39.24 17.42 -9.96
CA GLY A 101 39.17 16.79 -11.29
C GLY A 101 38.01 15.79 -11.49
N ASN A 102 37.43 15.27 -10.42
CA ASN A 102 36.33 14.30 -10.45
C ASN A 102 34.95 14.93 -10.17
N LEU A 103 34.91 16.27 -10.01
CA LEU A 103 33.66 16.99 -9.72
C LEU A 103 32.65 16.84 -10.85
N LEU A 104 33.09 16.88 -12.11
CA LEU A 104 32.20 16.68 -13.26
C LEU A 104 31.52 15.31 -13.21
N THR A 105 32.29 14.24 -12.99
CA THR A 105 31.75 12.89 -12.82
C THR A 105 30.75 12.83 -11.66
N GLY A 106 31.07 13.44 -10.52
CA GLY A 106 30.15 13.53 -9.39
C GLY A 106 28.86 14.28 -9.71
N PHE A 107 28.93 15.37 -10.48
CA PHE A 107 27.76 16.11 -10.94
C PHE A 107 26.91 15.31 -11.93
N VAL A 108 27.54 14.59 -12.85
CA VAL A 108 26.84 13.68 -13.76
C VAL A 108 26.14 12.58 -12.97
N LEU A 109 26.79 11.97 -11.98
CA LEU A 109 26.14 10.97 -11.12
C LEU A 109 24.99 11.55 -10.30
N ALA A 110 25.12 12.76 -9.76
CA ALA A 110 24.03 13.43 -9.05
C ALA A 110 22.85 13.75 -9.98
N PHE A 111 23.13 14.17 -11.22
CA PHE A 111 22.11 14.36 -12.26
C PHE A 111 21.43 13.04 -12.63
N LEU A 112 22.19 11.98 -12.89
CA LEU A 112 21.65 10.65 -13.20
C LEU A 112 20.78 10.14 -12.05
N PHE A 113 21.23 10.29 -10.81
CA PHE A 113 20.43 9.89 -9.66
C PHE A 113 19.16 10.74 -9.53
N ALA A 114 19.26 12.06 -9.70
CA ALA A 114 18.08 12.91 -9.74
C ALA A 114 17.14 12.59 -10.91
N ASN A 115 17.65 12.10 -12.05
CA ASN A 115 16.82 11.73 -13.19
C ASN A 115 16.11 10.38 -12.97
N PHE A 116 16.81 9.38 -12.43
CA PHE A 116 16.27 8.03 -12.25
C PHE A 116 15.43 7.85 -11.00
N ILE A 117 15.64 8.65 -9.94
CA ILE A 117 14.90 8.45 -8.69
C ILE A 117 13.42 8.77 -8.86
N ASP A 118 12.59 7.76 -8.61
CA ASP A 118 11.15 7.91 -8.62
C ASP A 118 10.68 8.73 -7.41
N VAL A 119 9.49 9.31 -7.55
CA VAL A 119 8.92 10.20 -6.54
C VAL A 119 8.65 9.47 -5.23
N TRP A 120 8.32 8.18 -5.26
CA TRP A 120 8.00 7.40 -4.07
C TRP A 120 9.24 6.95 -3.30
N SER A 121 10.39 6.73 -3.94
CA SER A 121 11.66 6.47 -3.23
C SER A 121 12.35 7.74 -2.74
N LEU A 122 12.05 8.90 -3.33
CA LEU A 122 12.66 10.18 -3.01
C LEU A 122 12.69 10.52 -1.50
N PRO A 123 11.62 10.33 -0.71
CA PRO A 123 11.66 10.67 0.71
C PRO A 123 12.70 9.86 1.49
N THR A 124 12.80 8.56 1.22
CA THR A 124 13.77 7.67 1.88
C THR A 124 15.21 8.11 1.56
N PHE A 125 15.52 8.36 0.29
CA PHE A 125 16.89 8.76 -0.10
C PHE A 125 17.22 10.21 0.26
N LEU A 126 16.24 11.12 0.32
CA LEU A 126 16.43 12.45 0.90
C LEU A 126 16.80 12.34 2.39
N LEU A 127 16.08 11.54 3.16
CA LEU A 127 16.43 11.29 4.56
C LEU A 127 17.87 10.79 4.68
N VAL A 128 18.24 9.76 3.90
CA VAL A 128 19.59 9.19 3.95
C VAL A 128 20.64 10.25 3.61
N THR A 129 20.47 11.02 2.54
CA THR A 129 21.45 12.05 2.15
C THR A 129 21.60 13.16 3.20
N LEU A 130 20.54 13.53 3.92
CA LEU A 130 20.61 14.47 5.05
C LEU A 130 21.44 13.87 6.21
N LEU A 131 21.24 12.60 6.54
CA LEU A 131 22.03 11.91 7.58
C LEU A 131 23.50 11.72 7.17
N LEU A 132 23.77 11.47 5.88
CA LEU A 132 25.13 11.46 5.34
C LEU A 132 25.78 12.84 5.46
N LEU A 133 25.06 13.92 5.18
CA LEU A 133 25.57 15.29 5.37
C LEU A 133 25.86 15.62 6.84
N HIS A 134 25.00 15.18 7.77
CA HIS A 134 25.30 15.28 9.20
C HIS A 134 26.60 14.54 9.54
N ARG A 135 26.79 13.32 9.02
CA ARG A 135 28.01 12.54 9.25
C ARG A 135 29.27 13.23 8.70
N LEU A 136 29.17 13.85 7.52
CA LEU A 136 30.31 14.49 6.87
C LEU A 136 30.67 15.86 7.47
N LYS A 137 29.66 16.63 7.90
CA LYS A 137 29.85 18.03 8.33
C LYS A 137 29.68 18.26 9.82
N GLY A 138 29.10 17.31 10.56
CA GLY A 138 28.86 17.39 12.00
C GLY A 138 27.87 18.48 12.44
N ARG A 139 27.07 19.05 11.51
CA ARG A 139 26.16 20.18 11.78
C ARG A 139 24.76 19.70 12.15
N ALA A 140 24.26 20.11 13.32
CA ALA A 140 22.95 19.73 13.85
C ALA A 140 21.77 20.06 12.91
N LEU A 141 21.89 21.10 12.07
CA LEU A 141 20.86 21.45 11.08
C LEU A 141 20.44 20.25 10.21
N PHE A 142 21.38 19.43 9.74
CA PHE A 142 21.06 18.28 8.90
C PHE A 142 20.32 17.19 9.66
N LEU A 143 20.61 17.04 10.95
CA LEU A 143 19.93 16.10 11.83
C LEU A 143 18.50 16.56 12.13
N ILE A 144 18.32 17.86 12.42
CA ILE A 144 17.01 18.47 12.64
C ILE A 144 16.17 18.39 11.37
N ALA A 145 16.73 18.72 10.20
CA ALA A 145 16.06 18.60 8.92
C ALA A 145 15.66 17.15 8.61
N ALA A 146 16.54 16.18 8.90
CA ALA A 146 16.23 14.76 8.75
C ALA A 146 15.07 14.32 9.66
N ALA A 147 15.07 14.73 10.93
CA ALA A 147 14.01 14.42 11.89
C ALA A 147 12.65 15.01 11.46
N ILE A 148 12.62 16.30 11.11
CA ILE A 148 11.40 16.99 10.64
C ILE A 148 10.87 16.30 9.38
N PHE A 149 11.74 16.10 8.38
CA PHE A 149 11.33 15.50 7.11
C PHE A 149 10.83 14.06 7.29
N CYS A 150 11.55 13.24 8.08
CA CYS A 150 11.12 11.87 8.39
C CYS A 150 9.73 11.86 9.04
N SER A 151 9.50 12.74 10.02
CA SER A 151 8.21 12.86 10.71
C SER A 151 7.08 13.21 9.77
N LEU A 152 7.32 14.08 8.78
CA LEU A 152 6.34 14.41 7.75
C LEU A 152 5.97 13.19 6.90
N THR A 153 6.95 12.33 6.56
CA THR A 153 6.70 11.10 5.79
C THR A 153 5.81 10.09 6.52
N PHE A 154 5.77 10.14 7.85
CA PHE A 154 4.93 9.25 8.65
C PHE A 154 3.44 9.52 8.48
N LEU A 155 3.05 10.72 8.03
CA LEU A 155 1.67 11.07 7.73
C LEU A 155 1.28 10.73 6.28
N ILE A 156 2.21 10.21 5.47
CA ILE A 156 1.97 9.91 4.06
C ILE A 156 1.55 8.44 3.90
N LYS A 157 2.42 7.49 4.27
CA LYS A 157 2.20 6.05 4.03
C LYS A 157 2.92 5.18 5.06
N VAL A 158 2.34 4.03 5.42
CA VAL A 158 2.91 3.08 6.40
C VAL A 158 4.33 2.62 6.05
N ASN A 159 4.63 2.43 4.76
CA ASN A 159 5.97 2.01 4.32
C ASN A 159 7.05 3.02 4.72
N TYR A 160 6.74 4.33 4.69
CA TYR A 160 7.68 5.35 5.15
C TYR A 160 7.86 5.31 6.66
N VAL A 161 6.78 5.06 7.42
CA VAL A 161 6.89 4.89 8.88
C VAL A 161 7.90 3.81 9.21
N MET A 162 7.73 2.61 8.62
CA MET A 162 8.63 1.48 8.89
C MET A 162 10.06 1.78 8.42
N VAL A 163 10.25 2.14 7.15
CA VAL A 163 11.59 2.29 6.55
C VAL A 163 12.35 3.48 7.14
N ASN A 164 11.71 4.65 7.21
CA ASN A 164 12.39 5.88 7.64
C ASN A 164 12.62 5.93 9.16
N ALA A 165 11.71 5.36 9.97
CA ALA A 165 11.95 5.21 11.40
C ALA A 165 13.13 4.27 11.67
N SER A 166 13.25 3.16 10.94
CA SER A 166 14.39 2.25 11.08
C SER A 166 15.72 2.90 10.70
N ILE A 167 15.76 3.70 9.62
CA ILE A 167 16.97 4.46 9.24
C ILE A 167 17.36 5.43 10.36
N LEU A 168 16.39 6.19 10.91
CA LEU A 168 16.64 7.09 12.03
C LEU A 168 17.13 6.34 13.27
N ALA A 169 16.53 5.20 13.61
CA ALA A 169 16.91 4.40 14.77
C ALA A 169 18.34 3.85 14.65
N VAL A 170 18.70 3.30 13.49
CA VAL A 170 20.07 2.83 13.20
C VAL A 170 21.05 4.00 13.31
N TYR A 171 20.71 5.17 12.76
CA TYR A 171 21.57 6.35 12.86
C TYR A 171 21.71 6.86 14.31
N ALA A 172 20.62 6.88 15.08
CA ALA A 172 20.63 7.24 16.50
C ALA A 172 21.54 6.29 17.30
N PHE A 173 21.47 4.99 17.02
CA PHE A 173 22.34 4.00 17.64
C PHE A 173 23.81 4.24 17.29
N PHE A 174 24.13 4.59 16.03
CA PHE A 174 25.49 4.98 15.66
C PHE A 174 26.00 6.21 16.41
N LEU A 175 25.14 7.21 16.64
CA LEU A 175 25.50 8.40 17.42
C LEU A 175 25.75 8.06 18.90
N ALA A 176 24.86 7.27 19.51
CA ALA A 176 24.95 6.90 20.92
C ALA A 176 26.04 5.85 21.21
N GLY A 177 26.32 4.94 20.27
CA GLY A 177 27.27 3.84 20.41
C GLY A 177 28.73 4.30 20.59
N GLY A 178 29.06 5.52 20.17
CA GLY A 178 30.35 6.15 20.49
C GLY A 178 30.52 6.57 21.95
N ARG A 179 29.50 6.36 22.80
CA ARG A 179 29.47 6.64 24.25
C ARG A 179 29.93 8.05 24.65
N SER A 180 29.81 9.01 23.75
CA SER A 180 30.13 10.41 24.02
C SER A 180 28.88 11.19 24.44
N LYS A 181 29.03 12.15 25.37
CA LYS A 181 27.92 13.05 25.77
C LYS A 181 27.30 13.75 24.56
N LYS A 182 28.13 14.16 23.59
CA LYS A 182 27.69 14.78 22.33
C LYS A 182 26.85 13.83 21.49
N GLY A 183 27.27 12.57 21.34
CA GLY A 183 26.52 11.56 20.58
C GLY A 183 25.15 11.26 21.20
N PHE A 184 25.09 11.12 22.53
CA PHE A 184 23.83 10.94 23.25
C PHE A 184 22.90 12.16 23.10
N PHE A 185 23.44 13.37 23.21
CA PHE A 185 22.67 14.61 22.97
C PHE A 185 22.11 14.67 21.54
N GLN A 186 22.92 14.32 20.53
CA GLN A 186 22.48 14.27 19.14
C GLN A 186 21.39 13.21 18.90
N ALA A 187 21.53 12.01 19.48
CA ALA A 187 20.49 10.97 19.41
C ALA A 187 19.19 11.43 20.08
N SER A 188 19.28 12.09 21.23
CA SER A 188 18.14 12.66 21.95
C SER A 188 17.47 13.79 21.16
N LEU A 189 18.27 14.69 20.57
CA LEU A 189 17.78 15.76 19.70
C LEU A 189 17.02 15.19 18.50
N LEU A 190 17.55 14.15 17.85
CA LEU A 190 16.90 13.47 16.75
C LEU A 190 15.54 12.89 17.18
N PHE A 191 15.49 12.17 18.30
CA PHE A 191 14.26 11.58 18.82
C PHE A 191 13.21 12.63 19.18
N ILE A 192 13.58 13.62 20.00
CA ILE A 192 12.67 14.68 20.46
C ILE A 192 12.16 15.49 19.27
N THR A 193 13.04 15.87 18.34
CA THR A 193 12.64 16.61 17.14
C THR A 193 11.65 15.80 16.30
N SER A 194 11.87 14.50 16.15
CA SER A 194 10.94 13.64 15.40
C SER A 194 9.56 13.56 16.07
N VAL A 195 9.51 13.33 17.39
CA VAL A 195 8.24 13.26 18.13
C VAL A 195 7.49 14.58 18.07
N LEU A 196 8.17 15.70 18.35
CA LEU A 196 7.53 17.03 18.33
C LEU A 196 7.07 17.42 16.92
N SER A 197 7.86 17.11 15.88
CA SER A 197 7.49 17.40 14.50
C SER A 197 6.31 16.55 14.05
N PHE A 198 6.28 15.26 14.40
CA PHE A 198 5.14 14.38 14.11
C PHE A 198 3.86 14.91 14.77
N LEU A 199 3.91 15.23 16.07
CA LEU A 199 2.75 15.77 16.79
C LEU A 199 2.29 17.12 16.21
N LEU A 200 3.23 17.99 15.83
CA LEU A 200 2.92 19.28 15.19
C LEU A 200 2.20 19.06 13.85
N PHE A 201 2.74 18.21 12.98
CA PHE A 201 2.13 17.95 11.67
C PHE A 201 0.79 17.23 11.80
N TRP A 202 0.68 16.30 12.75
CA TRP A 202 -0.57 15.60 13.03
C TRP A 202 -1.65 16.56 13.52
N LEU A 203 -1.34 17.43 14.48
CA LEU A 203 -2.27 18.45 14.96
C LEU A 203 -2.65 19.43 13.86
N ALA A 204 -1.70 19.82 13.00
CA ALA A 204 -1.96 20.69 11.87
C ALA A 204 -2.90 20.05 10.83
N SER A 205 -2.84 18.73 10.62
CA SER A 205 -3.71 18.03 9.67
C SER A 205 -5.06 17.62 10.28
N GLU A 206 -5.05 17.02 11.46
CA GLU A 206 -6.24 16.41 12.06
C GLU A 206 -6.95 17.30 13.08
N GLY A 207 -6.26 18.26 13.70
CA GLY A 207 -6.82 19.14 14.74
C GLY A 207 -7.09 18.44 16.08
N SER A 208 -6.74 17.16 16.22
CA SER A 208 -6.96 16.36 17.43
C SER A 208 -5.98 15.20 17.50
N LEU A 209 -5.58 14.77 18.71
CA LEU A 209 -4.68 13.63 18.93
C LEU A 209 -5.43 12.27 19.02
N VAL A 210 -6.77 12.28 19.07
CA VAL A 210 -7.59 11.08 19.32
C VAL A 210 -7.34 9.96 18.29
N GLY A 211 -7.13 10.32 17.02
CA GLY A 211 -6.95 9.37 15.93
C GLY A 211 -5.57 8.69 15.87
N ILE A 212 -4.58 9.10 16.69
CA ILE A 212 -3.20 8.58 16.59
C ILE A 212 -3.13 7.09 16.89
N MET A 213 -3.74 6.63 17.99
CA MET A 213 -3.66 5.22 18.38
C MET A 213 -4.41 4.29 17.41
N PRO A 214 -5.66 4.61 17.00
CA PRO A 214 -6.32 3.85 15.95
C PRO A 214 -5.55 3.85 14.62
N TYR A 215 -4.89 4.96 14.28
CA TYR A 215 -4.07 5.06 13.07
C TYR A 215 -2.91 4.06 13.08
N PHE A 216 -2.09 4.06 14.13
CA PHE A 216 -0.98 3.11 14.23
C PHE A 216 -1.47 1.66 14.35
N LYS A 217 -2.55 1.41 15.10
CA LYS A 217 -3.16 0.08 15.17
C LYS A 217 -3.64 -0.41 13.80
N GLY A 218 -4.33 0.45 13.06
CA GLY A 218 -4.78 0.15 11.71
C GLY A 218 -3.64 -0.14 10.75
N MET A 219 -2.55 0.64 10.83
CA MET A 219 -1.34 0.36 10.07
C MET A 219 -0.72 -1.00 10.40
N MET A 220 -0.64 -1.36 11.68
CA MET A 220 -0.13 -2.67 12.10
C MET A 220 -0.98 -3.83 11.59
N GLU A 221 -2.30 -3.71 11.68
CA GLU A 221 -3.25 -4.73 11.23
C GLU A 221 -3.19 -4.92 9.71
N ILE A 222 -3.13 -3.82 8.96
CA ILE A 222 -2.92 -3.83 7.51
C ILE A 222 -1.56 -4.50 7.19
N THR A 223 -0.45 -4.03 7.74
CA THR A 223 0.86 -4.63 7.44
C THR A 223 0.94 -6.12 7.81
N SER A 224 0.33 -6.51 8.93
CA SER A 224 0.29 -7.90 9.41
C SER A 224 -0.46 -8.84 8.46
N GLY A 225 -1.68 -8.47 8.07
CA GLY A 225 -2.52 -9.34 7.23
C GLY A 225 -2.14 -9.30 5.74
N ASN A 226 -1.44 -8.26 5.28
CA ASN A 226 -0.98 -8.16 3.89
C ASN A 226 -0.10 -9.37 3.48
N ALA A 227 0.76 -9.82 4.41
CA ALA A 227 1.66 -10.96 4.23
C ALA A 227 0.96 -12.30 3.95
N SER A 228 -0.33 -12.39 4.25
CA SER A 228 -1.17 -13.58 3.99
C SER A 228 -2.17 -13.32 2.86
N ALA A 229 -2.67 -12.10 2.72
CA ALA A 229 -3.74 -11.78 1.79
C ALA A 229 -3.26 -11.54 0.35
N MET A 230 -2.12 -10.87 0.15
CA MET A 230 -1.75 -10.30 -1.16
C MET A 230 -0.69 -11.10 -1.92
N THR A 231 -0.38 -12.32 -1.47
CA THR A 231 0.77 -13.08 -1.94
C THR A 231 0.61 -13.57 -3.38
N VAL A 232 1.69 -13.51 -4.15
CA VAL A 232 1.78 -14.09 -5.49
C VAL A 232 3.14 -14.78 -5.57
N SER A 233 3.16 -16.06 -5.93
CA SER A 233 4.34 -16.92 -5.83
C SER A 233 4.65 -17.64 -7.15
N PRO A 234 5.24 -16.94 -8.13
CA PRO A 234 5.77 -17.58 -9.33
C PRO A 234 7.05 -18.40 -9.00
N PRO A 235 7.49 -19.29 -9.91
CA PRO A 235 8.73 -20.02 -9.75
C PRO A 235 9.95 -19.08 -9.74
N ASN A 236 10.88 -19.33 -8.81
CA ASN A 236 12.16 -18.61 -8.70
C ASN A 236 13.35 -19.51 -9.00
N ASN A 237 14.42 -18.94 -9.58
CA ASN A 237 15.72 -19.59 -9.68
C ASN A 237 16.57 -19.23 -8.45
N TRP A 238 16.52 -20.08 -7.43
CA TRP A 238 17.21 -19.85 -6.16
C TRP A 238 18.74 -19.75 -6.28
N SER A 239 19.35 -20.34 -7.32
CA SER A 239 20.79 -20.20 -7.56
C SER A 239 21.14 -18.79 -8.02
N LEU A 240 20.35 -18.21 -8.94
CA LEU A 240 20.52 -16.83 -9.39
C LEU A 240 20.25 -15.85 -8.25
N LEU A 241 19.16 -16.07 -7.51
CA LEU A 241 18.74 -15.21 -6.42
C LEU A 241 19.73 -15.26 -5.23
N GLY A 242 20.19 -16.45 -4.86
CA GLY A 242 21.22 -16.65 -3.85
C GLY A 242 22.57 -16.01 -4.23
N SER A 243 22.95 -16.12 -5.51
CA SER A 243 24.15 -15.47 -6.03
C SER A 243 24.02 -13.94 -6.03
N PHE A 244 22.86 -13.40 -6.41
CA PHE A 244 22.55 -11.99 -6.29
C PHE A 244 22.72 -11.51 -4.83
N LEU A 245 22.10 -12.19 -3.87
CA LEU A 245 22.17 -11.83 -2.45
C LEU A 245 23.61 -11.85 -1.95
N LEU A 246 24.38 -12.89 -2.29
CA LEU A 246 25.79 -13.00 -1.94
C LEU A 246 26.59 -11.80 -2.47
N LEU A 247 26.41 -11.44 -3.75
CA LEU A 247 27.10 -10.30 -4.36
C LEU A 247 26.66 -8.96 -3.74
N PHE A 248 25.37 -8.79 -3.47
CA PHE A 248 24.84 -7.59 -2.81
C PHE A 248 25.36 -7.43 -1.38
N PHE A 249 25.59 -8.52 -0.65
CA PHE A 249 26.14 -8.47 0.70
C PHE A 249 27.66 -8.29 0.73
N ILE A 250 28.41 -8.94 -0.17
CA ILE A 250 29.88 -8.86 -0.18
C ILE A 250 30.40 -7.54 -0.75
N GLN A 251 29.60 -6.82 -1.56
CA GLN A 251 30.02 -5.56 -2.18
C GLN A 251 30.58 -4.52 -1.18
N SER A 252 30.08 -4.49 0.07
CA SER A 252 30.51 -3.52 1.08
C SER A 252 31.99 -3.69 1.47
N VAL A 253 32.54 -4.89 1.31
CA VAL A 253 33.96 -5.21 1.55
C VAL A 253 34.89 -4.50 0.55
N PHE A 254 34.40 -4.25 -0.66
CA PHE A 254 35.18 -3.64 -1.76
C PHE A 254 35.17 -2.10 -1.72
N VAL A 255 34.63 -1.52 -0.65
CA VAL A 255 34.52 -0.07 -0.43
C VAL A 255 35.46 0.35 0.70
N LYS A 256 36.40 1.26 0.41
CA LYS A 256 37.40 1.68 1.41
C LYS A 256 36.80 2.57 2.52
N ALA A 257 37.55 2.71 3.62
CA ALA A 257 37.30 3.66 4.72
C ALA A 257 36.02 3.44 5.54
N GLY A 258 35.46 2.22 5.54
CA GLY A 258 34.24 1.88 6.30
C GLY A 258 32.97 2.55 5.76
N ASP A 259 33.07 3.36 4.69
CA ASP A 259 31.93 4.07 4.09
C ASP A 259 30.89 3.07 3.56
N GLY A 260 31.34 1.99 2.92
CA GLY A 260 30.46 0.94 2.39
C GLY A 260 29.73 0.19 3.49
N TYR A 261 30.43 -0.27 4.52
CA TYR A 261 29.81 -0.91 5.69
C TYR A 261 28.80 0.00 6.38
N PHE A 262 29.13 1.28 6.56
CA PHE A 262 28.21 2.23 7.18
C PHE A 262 26.92 2.42 6.36
N LEU A 263 27.05 2.69 5.05
CA LEU A 263 25.88 2.86 4.19
C LEU A 263 25.09 1.56 4.06
N PHE A 264 25.77 0.42 4.01
CA PHE A 264 25.14 -0.90 4.01
C PHE A 264 24.31 -1.13 5.27
N ILE A 265 24.87 -0.92 6.47
CA ILE A 265 24.11 -1.08 7.73
C ILE A 265 22.94 -0.12 7.80
N LEU A 266 23.13 1.15 7.38
CA LEU A 266 22.06 2.15 7.35
C LEU A 266 20.92 1.77 6.40
N MET A 267 21.24 1.10 5.29
CA MET A 267 20.29 0.72 4.24
C MET A 267 19.83 -0.74 4.31
N PHE A 268 20.31 -1.53 5.26
CA PHE A 268 19.99 -2.96 5.37
C PHE A 268 18.50 -3.19 5.66
N ILE A 269 17.91 -2.46 6.62
CA ILE A 269 16.48 -2.57 6.92
C ILE A 269 15.62 -2.07 5.74
N PRO A 270 15.92 -0.91 5.11
CA PRO A 270 15.27 -0.52 3.86
C PRO A 270 15.35 -1.59 2.76
N PHE A 271 16.53 -2.21 2.56
CA PHE A 271 16.70 -3.31 1.61
C PHE A 271 15.79 -4.49 1.97
N TRP A 272 15.80 -4.93 3.22
CA TRP A 272 14.97 -6.05 3.67
C TRP A 272 13.46 -5.75 3.53
N ALA A 273 13.04 -4.52 3.81
CA ALA A 273 11.65 -4.09 3.63
C ALA A 273 11.22 -4.09 2.16
N VAL A 274 12.06 -3.55 1.26
CA VAL A 274 11.80 -3.57 -0.19
C VAL A 274 11.84 -4.98 -0.75
N TRP A 275 12.77 -5.81 -0.28
CA TRP A 275 12.84 -7.24 -0.58
C TRP A 275 11.55 -7.95 -0.19
N LYS A 276 11.11 -7.79 1.06
CA LYS A 276 9.85 -8.39 1.53
C LYS A 276 8.65 -7.88 0.74
N TYR A 277 8.54 -6.56 0.53
CA TYR A 277 7.47 -5.97 -0.27
C TYR A 277 7.40 -6.54 -1.69
N THR A 278 8.56 -6.69 -2.32
CA THR A 278 8.71 -7.22 -3.67
C THR A 278 8.33 -8.70 -3.76
N PHE A 279 8.92 -9.54 -2.91
CA PHE A 279 8.72 -10.98 -3.00
C PHE A 279 7.40 -11.42 -2.39
N MET A 280 6.79 -10.64 -1.50
CA MET A 280 5.43 -10.89 -0.99
C MET A 280 4.43 -10.95 -2.14
N ARG A 281 4.43 -9.95 -3.03
CA ARG A 281 3.64 -9.94 -4.25
C ARG A 281 4.57 -9.90 -5.45
N GLU A 282 4.98 -11.07 -5.90
CA GLU A 282 5.97 -11.21 -6.96
C GLU A 282 5.31 -11.12 -8.34
N ASP A 283 4.85 -9.92 -8.67
CA ASP A 283 4.41 -9.52 -10.00
C ASP A 283 5.36 -8.44 -10.57
N THR A 284 5.25 -8.19 -11.87
CA THR A 284 6.22 -7.36 -12.57
C THR A 284 6.35 -5.94 -12.01
N PRO A 285 5.25 -5.20 -11.73
CA PRO A 285 5.33 -3.89 -11.07
C PRO A 285 6.04 -3.88 -9.71
N HIS A 286 5.81 -4.91 -8.88
CA HIS A 286 6.40 -4.95 -7.54
C HIS A 286 7.90 -5.22 -7.57
N LEU A 287 8.37 -6.03 -8.52
CA LEU A 287 9.79 -6.36 -8.68
C LEU A 287 10.68 -5.22 -9.17
N TYR A 288 10.13 -4.25 -9.90
CA TYR A 288 10.93 -3.08 -10.23
C TYR A 288 11.33 -2.28 -8.98
N ASN A 289 10.57 -2.34 -7.89
CA ASN A 289 10.92 -1.61 -6.67
C ASN A 289 12.27 -2.08 -6.09
N ILE A 290 12.58 -3.38 -6.14
CA ILE A 290 13.89 -3.86 -5.68
C ILE A 290 15.01 -3.49 -6.65
N VAL A 291 14.77 -3.57 -7.96
CA VAL A 291 15.76 -3.17 -8.97
C VAL A 291 16.09 -1.69 -8.85
N ASP A 292 15.07 -0.85 -8.79
CA ASP A 292 15.18 0.60 -8.63
C ASP A 292 15.91 0.93 -7.32
N PHE A 293 15.54 0.29 -6.21
CA PHE A 293 16.23 0.45 -4.92
C PHE A 293 17.72 0.11 -5.00
N ILE A 294 18.10 -0.99 -5.64
CA ILE A 294 19.50 -1.40 -5.77
C ILE A 294 20.29 -0.40 -6.63
N ILE A 295 19.70 0.08 -7.73
CA ILE A 295 20.30 1.11 -8.58
C ILE A 295 20.52 2.40 -7.78
N TYR A 296 19.51 2.86 -7.03
CA TYR A 296 19.61 4.05 -6.18
C TYR A 296 20.65 3.88 -5.07
N TYR A 297 20.70 2.71 -4.44
CA TYR A 297 21.71 2.36 -3.44
C TYR A 297 23.12 2.43 -4.04
N TYR A 298 23.34 1.86 -5.23
CA TYR A 298 24.64 1.84 -5.92
C TYR A 298 25.07 3.21 -6.45
N LEU A 299 24.14 4.02 -6.95
CA LEU A 299 24.39 5.42 -7.29
C LEU A 299 24.81 6.21 -6.05
N LEU A 300 24.07 6.08 -4.95
CA LEU A 300 24.40 6.73 -3.69
C LEU A 300 25.77 6.28 -3.15
N LEU A 301 26.05 4.98 -3.19
CA LEU A 301 27.32 4.41 -2.76
C LEU A 301 28.48 5.00 -3.57
N THR A 302 28.34 5.11 -4.89
CA THR A 302 29.36 5.68 -5.78
C THR A 302 29.60 7.17 -5.50
N ILE A 303 28.55 7.92 -5.17
CA ILE A 303 28.65 9.34 -4.80
C ILE A 303 29.28 9.52 -3.40
N PHE A 304 28.92 8.67 -2.44
CA PHE A 304 29.28 8.81 -1.04
C PHE A 304 30.65 8.23 -0.69
N ALA A 305 31.02 7.09 -1.29
CA ALA A 305 32.25 6.38 -0.97
C ALA A 305 33.49 7.15 -1.42
N LYS A 306 34.53 7.17 -0.57
CA LYS A 306 35.82 7.76 -0.95
C LYS A 306 36.50 7.04 -2.12
N ARG A 307 36.40 5.71 -2.16
CA ARG A 307 36.97 4.86 -3.22
C ARG A 307 36.31 3.48 -3.23
N ILE A 308 35.90 3.04 -4.40
CA ILE A 308 35.42 1.69 -4.69
C ILE A 308 36.49 0.98 -5.52
N GLN A 309 36.78 -0.30 -5.23
CA GLN A 309 37.72 -1.10 -6.02
C GLN A 309 37.09 -1.48 -7.38
N PRO A 310 37.86 -1.68 -8.47
CA PRO A 310 37.31 -2.08 -9.77
C PRO A 310 36.43 -3.34 -9.71
N LEU A 311 36.85 -4.33 -8.93
CA LEU A 311 36.06 -5.55 -8.67
C LEU A 311 34.72 -5.24 -7.99
N GLY A 312 34.66 -4.21 -7.14
CA GLY A 312 33.41 -3.76 -6.52
C GLY A 312 32.39 -3.29 -7.55
N PHE A 313 32.81 -2.54 -8.59
CA PHE A 313 31.93 -2.16 -9.69
C PHE A 313 31.44 -3.36 -10.49
N LEU A 314 32.32 -4.33 -10.76
CA LEU A 314 31.93 -5.58 -11.43
C LEU A 314 30.89 -6.36 -10.61
N ILE A 315 31.06 -6.46 -9.30
CA ILE A 315 30.12 -7.13 -8.37
C ILE A 315 28.76 -6.42 -8.37
N MET A 316 28.75 -5.08 -8.33
CA MET A 316 27.52 -4.30 -8.40
C MET A 316 26.76 -4.59 -9.70
N ILE A 317 27.45 -4.54 -10.84
CA ILE A 317 26.84 -4.83 -12.16
C ILE A 317 26.34 -6.28 -12.21
N LEU A 318 27.17 -7.25 -11.82
CA LEU A 318 26.82 -8.66 -11.87
C LEU A 318 25.63 -8.99 -10.96
N SER A 319 25.53 -8.37 -9.78
CA SER A 319 24.37 -8.54 -8.89
C SER A 319 23.06 -8.10 -9.57
N VAL A 320 23.05 -6.93 -10.22
CA VAL A 320 21.87 -6.43 -10.95
C VAL A 320 21.54 -7.33 -12.14
N VAL A 321 22.55 -7.82 -12.86
CA VAL A 321 22.36 -8.77 -13.97
C VAL A 321 21.75 -10.07 -13.48
N LEU A 322 22.26 -10.68 -12.40
CA LEU A 322 21.74 -11.93 -11.84
C LEU A 322 20.29 -11.78 -11.35
N LEU A 323 19.97 -10.66 -10.70
CA LEU A 323 18.60 -10.34 -10.31
C LEU A 323 17.71 -10.22 -11.55
N SER A 324 18.15 -9.48 -12.56
CA SER A 324 17.41 -9.29 -13.82
C SER A 324 17.21 -10.60 -14.58
N LEU A 325 18.20 -11.51 -14.54
CA LEU A 325 18.08 -12.86 -15.11
C LEU A 325 17.10 -13.72 -14.32
N ASN A 326 17.06 -13.65 -12.99
CA ASN A 326 16.02 -14.35 -12.23
C ASN A 326 14.63 -13.84 -12.63
N MET A 327 14.50 -12.55 -12.93
CA MET A 327 13.22 -11.98 -13.30
C MET A 327 12.71 -12.51 -14.66
N THR A 328 13.56 -13.03 -15.56
CA THR A 328 13.08 -13.61 -16.84
C THR A 328 12.22 -14.86 -16.70
N PHE A 329 12.22 -15.50 -15.52
CA PHE A 329 11.38 -16.66 -15.23
C PHE A 329 9.94 -16.29 -14.85
N LEU A 330 9.63 -15.00 -14.73
CA LEU A 330 8.32 -14.55 -14.29
C LEU A 330 7.31 -14.47 -15.44
N PRO A 331 6.03 -14.80 -15.17
CA PRO A 331 4.97 -14.57 -16.14
C PRO A 331 4.95 -13.10 -16.57
N ARG A 332 5.12 -12.85 -17.88
CA ARG A 332 5.18 -11.54 -18.56
C ARG A 332 6.52 -10.78 -18.51
N PHE A 333 7.56 -11.27 -17.83
CA PHE A 333 8.88 -10.68 -17.98
C PHE A 333 9.44 -11.05 -19.36
N GLY A 334 9.64 -10.06 -20.24
CA GLY A 334 9.96 -10.31 -21.65
C GLY A 334 8.88 -9.87 -22.65
N ASP A 335 7.67 -9.50 -22.20
CA ASP A 335 6.67 -8.89 -23.09
C ASP A 335 7.23 -7.58 -23.65
N ILE A 336 7.41 -7.51 -24.98
CA ILE A 336 8.06 -6.38 -25.63
C ILE A 336 7.29 -5.06 -25.46
N ASN A 337 5.96 -5.12 -25.33
CA ASN A 337 5.14 -3.95 -25.07
C ASN A 337 5.29 -3.50 -23.63
N PHE A 338 5.40 -4.47 -22.71
CA PHE A 338 5.68 -4.20 -21.32
C PHE A 338 7.10 -3.62 -21.11
N ILE A 339 8.12 -4.22 -21.73
CA ILE A 339 9.51 -3.71 -21.75
C ILE A 339 9.54 -2.31 -22.35
N LYS A 340 8.86 -2.06 -23.47
CA LYS A 340 8.74 -0.70 -24.04
C LYS A 340 8.06 0.25 -23.07
N ASN A 341 7.01 -0.16 -22.37
CA ASN A 341 6.34 0.66 -21.37
C ASN A 341 7.26 0.97 -20.19
N GLU A 342 8.09 0.02 -19.76
CA GLU A 342 9.05 0.18 -18.65
C GLU A 342 10.28 1.01 -19.04
N PHE A 343 10.85 0.80 -20.24
CA PHE A 343 11.83 1.75 -20.78
C PHE A 343 11.21 3.13 -20.93
N SER A 344 9.94 3.22 -21.36
CA SER A 344 9.23 4.48 -21.37
C SER A 344 8.96 5.02 -19.96
N ARG A 345 8.87 4.19 -18.92
CA ARG A 345 8.80 4.64 -17.51
C ARG A 345 10.14 5.22 -17.03
N LEU A 346 11.26 4.64 -17.48
CA LEU A 346 12.61 5.12 -17.19
C LEU A 346 12.94 6.45 -17.91
N TYR A 347 12.38 6.67 -19.11
CA TYR A 347 12.67 7.85 -19.95
C TYR A 347 11.55 8.89 -20.05
N ARG A 348 10.28 8.51 -19.88
CA ARG A 348 9.17 9.47 -19.81
C ARG A 348 9.03 9.93 -18.36
N LEU A 349 8.67 11.20 -18.19
CA LEU A 349 8.05 11.76 -16.97
C LEU A 349 8.97 12.36 -15.90
N SER A 350 10.26 12.57 -16.12
CA SER A 350 10.99 13.62 -15.38
C SER A 350 11.71 14.55 -16.37
N GLY A 351 11.51 15.85 -16.26
CA GLY A 351 12.11 16.77 -17.22
C GLY A 351 11.55 18.19 -17.27
N PRO A 352 12.11 19.04 -18.15
CA PRO A 352 11.71 20.43 -18.28
C PRO A 352 10.28 20.60 -18.77
N ALA A 353 9.77 19.65 -19.57
CA ALA A 353 8.38 19.67 -20.03
C ALA A 353 7.38 19.55 -18.87
N ASN A 354 7.71 18.78 -17.83
CA ASN A 354 6.90 18.67 -16.62
C ASN A 354 6.92 19.97 -15.83
N PHE A 355 8.11 20.53 -15.60
CA PHE A 355 8.26 21.83 -14.94
C PHE A 355 7.43 22.90 -15.65
N TYR A 356 7.54 22.98 -16.98
CA TYR A 356 6.77 23.92 -17.79
C TYR A 356 5.25 23.71 -17.65
N ARG A 357 4.75 22.47 -17.78
CA ARG A 357 3.31 22.20 -17.67
C ARG A 357 2.78 22.44 -16.25
N GLN A 358 3.49 21.98 -15.23
CA GLN A 358 2.98 21.91 -13.85
C GLN A 358 3.28 23.17 -13.04
N ALA A 359 4.42 23.84 -13.25
CA ALA A 359 4.81 25.04 -12.50
C ALA A 359 4.52 26.33 -13.28
N ILE A 360 4.75 26.36 -14.60
CA ILE A 360 4.56 27.57 -15.41
C ILE A 360 3.13 27.65 -15.99
N HIS A 361 2.60 26.55 -16.52
CA HIS A 361 1.26 26.47 -17.12
C HIS A 361 0.24 25.72 -16.24
N TYR A 362 0.36 25.88 -14.93
CA TYR A 362 -0.45 25.18 -13.94
C TYR A 362 -1.97 25.20 -14.22
N PRO A 363 -2.62 26.35 -14.54
CA PRO A 363 -4.06 26.37 -14.77
C PRO A 363 -4.50 25.46 -15.93
N LYS A 364 -3.72 25.43 -17.02
CA LYS A 364 -3.99 24.58 -18.18
C LYS A 364 -3.79 23.10 -17.84
N TYR A 365 -2.77 22.79 -17.06
CA TYR A 365 -2.50 21.42 -16.61
C TYR A 365 -3.62 20.90 -15.69
N LYS A 366 -4.04 21.70 -14.70
CA LYS A 366 -5.18 21.37 -13.82
C LYS A 366 -6.45 21.14 -14.62
N ALA A 367 -6.80 22.05 -15.53
CA ALA A 367 -8.00 21.93 -16.36
C ALA A 367 -7.98 20.67 -17.25
N ALA A 368 -6.81 20.28 -17.76
CA ALA A 368 -6.65 19.04 -18.52
C ALA A 368 -6.90 17.79 -17.66
N LEU A 369 -6.37 17.75 -16.44
CA LEU A 369 -6.62 16.64 -15.50
C LEU A 369 -8.09 16.57 -15.08
N GLU A 370 -8.76 17.71 -14.86
CA GLU A 370 -10.19 17.75 -14.55
C GLU A 370 -11.04 17.25 -15.72
N LYS A 371 -10.70 17.64 -16.94
CA LYS A 371 -11.35 17.14 -18.16
C LYS A 371 -11.21 15.63 -18.26
N GLN A 372 -9.99 15.11 -18.12
CA GLN A 372 -9.73 13.67 -18.13
C GLN A 372 -10.46 12.95 -16.98
N SER A 373 -10.54 13.58 -15.80
CA SER A 373 -11.29 13.04 -14.67
C SER A 373 -12.78 12.88 -15.01
N ARG A 374 -13.40 13.86 -15.67
CA ARG A 374 -14.81 13.76 -16.12
C ARG A 374 -15.00 12.68 -17.18
N GLU A 375 -14.08 12.57 -18.14
CA GLU A 375 -14.12 11.53 -19.18
C GLU A 375 -14.04 10.12 -18.58
N ASN A 376 -13.19 9.92 -17.56
CA ASN A 376 -13.05 8.64 -16.86
C ASN A 376 -14.34 8.21 -16.13
N MET A 377 -15.26 9.13 -15.81
CA MET A 377 -16.45 8.85 -15.00
C MET A 377 -17.69 8.44 -15.79
N GLN A 378 -17.66 8.45 -17.14
CA GLN A 378 -18.86 8.25 -17.97
C GLN A 378 -19.62 6.97 -17.62
N ASN A 379 -18.92 5.87 -17.32
CA ASN A 379 -19.52 4.58 -16.98
C ASN A 379 -19.98 4.44 -15.51
N PHE A 380 -19.73 5.47 -14.70
CA PHE A 380 -20.02 5.50 -13.26
C PHE A 380 -21.15 6.48 -12.90
N LEU A 381 -21.82 7.05 -13.91
CA LEU A 381 -23.02 7.86 -13.72
C LEU A 381 -24.21 6.97 -13.33
N LEU A 382 -24.87 7.32 -12.23
CA LEU A 382 -26.09 6.67 -11.77
C LEU A 382 -27.28 7.20 -12.56
N GLY A 383 -28.25 6.32 -12.84
CA GLY A 383 -29.52 6.73 -13.45
C GLY A 383 -30.30 7.67 -12.53
N GLU A 384 -31.13 8.54 -13.12
CA GLU A 384 -31.91 9.55 -12.39
C GLU A 384 -32.76 8.96 -11.27
N GLU A 385 -33.33 7.78 -11.47
CA GLU A 385 -34.16 7.13 -10.45
C GLU A 385 -33.37 6.80 -9.17
N ILE A 386 -32.16 6.23 -9.30
CA ILE A 386 -31.30 5.95 -8.14
C ILE A 386 -30.87 7.26 -7.47
N LYS A 387 -30.52 8.28 -8.26
CA LYS A 387 -30.15 9.61 -7.73
C LYS A 387 -31.31 10.26 -6.97
N ASN A 388 -32.54 10.13 -7.46
CA ASN A 388 -33.74 10.65 -6.82
C ASN A 388 -34.04 9.93 -5.49
N ILE A 389 -33.86 8.60 -5.45
CA ILE A 389 -34.01 7.83 -4.19
C ILE A 389 -32.97 8.27 -3.16
N ILE A 390 -31.70 8.42 -3.57
CA ILE A 390 -30.62 8.85 -2.68
C ILE A 390 -30.84 10.30 -2.18
N GLY A 391 -31.17 11.21 -3.09
CA GLY A 391 -31.27 12.64 -2.79
C GLY A 391 -29.97 13.19 -2.19
N LYS A 392 -30.05 13.80 -1.00
CA LYS A 392 -28.90 14.33 -0.24
C LYS A 392 -28.44 13.41 0.90
N ARG A 393 -29.05 12.22 1.02
CA ARG A 393 -28.77 11.28 2.11
C ARG A 393 -27.38 10.67 1.97
N THR A 394 -26.87 10.14 3.07
CA THR A 394 -25.51 9.61 3.16
C THR A 394 -25.36 8.30 2.39
N VAL A 395 -24.24 8.13 1.69
CA VAL A 395 -23.95 6.96 0.86
C VAL A 395 -22.56 6.40 1.16
N ASP A 396 -22.47 5.08 1.26
CA ASP A 396 -21.22 4.33 1.14
C ASP A 396 -21.24 3.45 -0.12
N VAL A 397 -20.07 2.98 -0.57
CA VAL A 397 -19.92 2.12 -1.73
C VAL A 397 -19.24 0.82 -1.33
N TYR A 398 -19.87 -0.30 -1.66
CA TYR A 398 -19.32 -1.63 -1.45
C TYR A 398 -19.11 -2.33 -2.81
N PRO A 399 -17.98 -3.00 -3.05
CA PRO A 399 -16.88 -3.21 -2.11
C PRO A 399 -15.71 -2.22 -2.19
N TRP A 400 -15.52 -1.47 -3.29
CA TRP A 400 -14.37 -0.54 -3.44
C TRP A 400 -14.50 0.58 -4.48
N ASP A 401 -15.58 0.66 -5.25
CA ASP A 401 -15.69 1.56 -6.42
C ASP A 401 -16.02 3.02 -6.07
N LEU A 402 -15.13 3.68 -5.32
CA LEU A 402 -15.31 5.06 -4.85
C LEU A 402 -15.44 6.11 -5.96
N ALA A 403 -15.19 5.74 -7.23
CA ALA A 403 -15.46 6.57 -8.39
C ALA A 403 -16.94 7.00 -8.49
N TYR A 404 -17.89 6.19 -8.02
CA TYR A 404 -19.31 6.57 -7.97
C TYR A 404 -19.57 7.81 -7.12
N ILE A 405 -18.81 8.00 -6.03
CA ILE A 405 -18.93 9.16 -5.17
C ILE A 405 -18.56 10.42 -5.94
N TYR A 406 -17.42 10.41 -6.65
CA TYR A 406 -16.95 11.53 -7.44
C TYR A 406 -17.88 11.81 -8.64
N ALA A 407 -18.25 10.76 -9.39
CA ALA A 407 -19.05 10.88 -10.61
C ALA A 407 -20.45 11.48 -10.37
N ASN A 408 -21.03 11.25 -9.19
CA ASN A 408 -22.41 11.64 -8.89
C ASN A 408 -22.52 12.67 -7.75
N ALA A 409 -21.38 13.21 -7.27
CA ALA A 409 -21.31 14.15 -6.15
C ALA A 409 -22.09 13.68 -4.91
N LEU A 410 -21.95 12.39 -4.55
CA LEU A 410 -22.70 11.79 -3.45
C LEU A 410 -22.20 12.27 -2.09
N ASN A 411 -23.11 12.33 -1.11
CA ASN A 411 -22.79 12.63 0.28
C ASN A 411 -22.10 11.42 0.94
N PHE A 412 -20.78 11.36 0.79
CA PHE A 412 -20.00 10.19 1.16
C PHE A 412 -19.87 10.02 2.68
N ARG A 413 -20.28 8.84 3.18
CA ARG A 413 -20.12 8.42 4.57
C ARG A 413 -19.54 6.99 4.58
N PRO A 414 -18.22 6.83 4.39
CA PRO A 414 -17.62 5.51 4.23
C PRO A 414 -17.59 4.70 5.51
N LYS A 415 -17.52 3.38 5.35
CA LYS A 415 -16.97 2.50 6.38
C LYS A 415 -15.47 2.79 6.64
N PRO A 416 -14.95 2.51 7.85
CA PRO A 416 -13.56 2.76 8.20
C PRO A 416 -12.54 2.20 7.20
N VAL A 417 -12.64 0.95 6.78
CA VAL A 417 -11.72 0.35 5.80
C VAL A 417 -12.25 0.58 4.39
N LEU A 418 -11.74 1.61 3.71
CA LEU A 418 -12.29 2.13 2.45
C LEU A 418 -12.52 1.11 1.31
N GLN A 419 -11.78 -0.01 1.30
CA GLN A 419 -11.88 -1.02 0.25
C GLN A 419 -11.89 -2.41 0.87
N SER A 420 -12.92 -3.19 0.57
CA SER A 420 -13.19 -4.48 1.25
C SER A 420 -12.04 -5.46 1.22
N TYR A 421 -11.30 -5.52 0.12
CA TYR A 421 -10.20 -6.48 -0.03
C TYR A 421 -9.03 -6.23 0.94
N VAL A 422 -8.98 -5.05 1.58
CA VAL A 422 -7.96 -4.64 2.57
C VAL A 422 -8.33 -5.04 3.99
N ALA A 423 -9.60 -5.34 4.28
CA ALA A 423 -10.08 -5.74 5.60
C ALA A 423 -9.81 -7.23 5.90
N TYR A 424 -8.59 -7.68 5.62
CA TYR A 424 -8.17 -9.09 5.73
C TYR A 424 -7.83 -9.56 7.15
N THR A 425 -7.96 -8.71 8.19
CA THR A 425 -7.86 -9.16 9.59
C THR A 425 -9.22 -9.06 10.29
N PRO A 426 -9.51 -9.94 11.28
CA PRO A 426 -10.73 -9.84 12.06
C PRO A 426 -10.92 -8.47 12.72
N TRP A 427 -9.84 -7.81 13.13
CA TRP A 427 -9.93 -6.47 13.73
C TRP A 427 -10.40 -5.42 12.73
N LEU A 428 -9.88 -5.44 11.50
CA LEU A 428 -10.26 -4.52 10.42
C LEU A 428 -11.74 -4.71 10.03
N ASP A 429 -12.15 -5.95 9.75
CA ASP A 429 -13.54 -6.32 9.43
C ASP A 429 -14.51 -5.93 10.58
N THR A 430 -14.07 -6.08 11.83
CA THR A 430 -14.87 -5.67 13.00
C THR A 430 -15.12 -4.15 13.04
N GLN A 431 -14.20 -3.31 12.58
CA GLN A 431 -14.42 -1.86 12.54
C GLN A 431 -15.56 -1.51 11.58
N ASP A 432 -15.57 -2.13 10.41
CA ASP A 432 -16.61 -1.94 9.40
C ASP A 432 -17.95 -2.53 9.85
N ALA A 433 -17.93 -3.71 10.47
CA ALA A 433 -19.11 -4.33 11.06
C ALA A 433 -19.74 -3.47 12.16
N ASN A 434 -18.93 -2.89 13.05
CA ASN A 434 -19.40 -1.99 14.08
C ASN A 434 -19.97 -0.70 13.48
N PHE A 435 -19.33 -0.16 12.44
CA PHE A 435 -19.81 1.02 11.73
C PHE A 435 -21.21 0.78 11.14
N TYR A 436 -21.44 -0.30 10.39
CA TYR A 436 -22.75 -0.61 9.81
C TYR A 436 -23.85 -0.91 10.85
N ARG A 437 -23.48 -1.30 12.07
CA ARG A 437 -24.41 -1.46 13.20
C ARG A 437 -24.71 -0.14 13.92
N SER A 438 -23.85 0.86 13.78
CA SER A 438 -23.95 2.11 14.53
C SER A 438 -25.01 3.06 13.98
N ALA A 439 -25.36 4.09 14.75
CA ALA A 439 -26.19 5.20 14.27
C ALA A 439 -25.50 6.05 13.20
N GLN A 440 -24.18 5.92 13.02
CA GLN A 440 -23.39 6.69 12.05
C GLN A 440 -23.31 6.06 10.65
N ALA A 441 -23.86 4.85 10.50
CA ALA A 441 -23.91 4.12 9.23
C ALA A 441 -24.66 4.92 8.15
N PRO A 442 -24.29 4.80 6.87
CA PRO A 442 -24.91 5.55 5.78
C PRO A 442 -26.38 5.16 5.59
N ASP A 443 -27.21 6.09 5.12
CA ASP A 443 -28.61 5.82 4.79
C ASP A 443 -28.74 4.84 3.63
N TYR A 444 -27.82 4.92 2.67
CA TYR A 444 -27.75 4.04 1.50
C TYR A 444 -26.38 3.41 1.34
N LEU A 445 -26.39 2.17 0.85
CA LEU A 445 -25.20 1.47 0.39
C LEU A 445 -25.34 1.18 -1.11
N LEU A 446 -24.36 1.61 -1.89
CA LEU A 446 -24.25 1.28 -3.30
C LEU A 446 -23.42 0.01 -3.45
N TRP A 447 -24.09 -1.12 -3.65
CA TRP A 447 -23.43 -2.41 -3.90
C TRP A 447 -23.10 -2.53 -5.39
N THR A 448 -21.85 -2.41 -5.77
CA THR A 448 -21.42 -2.52 -7.17
C THR A 448 -21.31 -3.98 -7.60
N ARG A 449 -21.59 -4.23 -8.88
CA ARG A 449 -21.82 -5.58 -9.43
C ARG A 449 -20.82 -5.98 -10.51
N VAL A 450 -19.97 -5.06 -10.96
CA VAL A 450 -19.10 -5.26 -12.12
C VAL A 450 -17.67 -5.39 -11.62
N HIS A 451 -17.30 -6.63 -11.30
CA HIS A 451 -15.98 -6.98 -10.78
C HIS A 451 -15.34 -8.09 -11.61
N TRP A 452 -14.04 -8.31 -11.39
CA TRP A 452 -13.38 -9.53 -11.85
C TRP A 452 -14.06 -10.74 -11.20
N GLY A 453 -14.59 -11.66 -12.02
CA GLY A 453 -15.30 -12.85 -11.53
C GLY A 453 -16.81 -12.70 -11.31
N GLY A 454 -17.42 -11.59 -11.71
CA GLY A 454 -18.88 -11.38 -11.64
C GLY A 454 -19.33 -10.61 -10.39
N GLU A 455 -20.61 -10.70 -10.01
CA GLU A 455 -21.20 -9.91 -8.91
C GLU A 455 -20.66 -10.29 -7.52
N THR A 456 -20.22 -11.53 -7.38
CA THR A 456 -19.66 -12.09 -6.14
C THR A 456 -18.17 -12.41 -6.28
N GLY A 457 -17.53 -11.97 -7.37
CA GLY A 457 -16.09 -12.06 -7.55
C GLY A 457 -15.35 -10.92 -6.87
N SER A 458 -14.15 -11.21 -6.38
CA SER A 458 -13.22 -10.21 -5.85
C SER A 458 -11.83 -10.37 -6.46
N ILE A 459 -10.91 -9.48 -6.08
CA ILE A 459 -9.52 -9.49 -6.54
C ILE A 459 -8.86 -10.84 -6.30
N ASP A 460 -7.85 -11.16 -7.12
CA ASP A 460 -7.04 -12.38 -6.99
C ASP A 460 -7.88 -13.69 -6.92
N GLY A 461 -9.07 -13.71 -7.55
CA GLY A 461 -9.94 -14.89 -7.60
C GLY A 461 -10.60 -15.24 -6.26
N ARG A 462 -10.79 -14.25 -5.39
CA ARG A 462 -11.50 -14.42 -4.11
C ARG A 462 -13.02 -14.40 -4.30
N TYR A 463 -13.71 -14.96 -3.32
CA TYR A 463 -15.17 -14.87 -3.22
C TYR A 463 -15.54 -13.67 -2.37
N LEU A 464 -16.22 -12.68 -2.95
CA LEU A 464 -16.51 -11.39 -2.32
C LEU A 464 -17.21 -11.53 -0.96
N LEU A 465 -18.07 -12.54 -0.82
CA LEU A 465 -18.80 -12.79 0.43
C LEU A 465 -17.90 -13.23 1.61
N ASN A 466 -16.62 -13.48 1.34
CA ASN A 466 -15.61 -13.85 2.33
C ASN A 466 -14.54 -12.76 2.57
N ASP A 467 -14.55 -11.65 1.83
CA ASP A 467 -13.56 -10.59 2.04
C ASP A 467 -13.75 -9.90 3.39
N GLU A 468 -15.01 -9.65 3.79
CA GLU A 468 -15.36 -8.99 5.06
C GLU A 468 -16.57 -9.68 5.72
N PRO A 469 -16.40 -10.89 6.27
CA PRO A 469 -17.54 -11.70 6.68
C PRO A 469 -18.40 -11.05 7.77
N GLN A 470 -17.84 -10.26 8.69
CA GLN A 470 -18.61 -9.59 9.74
C GLN A 470 -19.32 -8.33 9.23
N ALA A 471 -18.66 -7.53 8.40
CA ALA A 471 -19.26 -6.34 7.80
C ALA A 471 -20.40 -6.74 6.85
N LEU A 472 -20.19 -7.77 6.03
CA LEU A 472 -21.23 -8.33 5.16
C LEU A 472 -22.48 -8.73 5.94
N LEU A 473 -22.31 -9.45 7.05
CA LEU A 473 -23.43 -9.83 7.90
C LEU A 473 -24.15 -8.61 8.48
N SER A 474 -23.38 -7.61 8.92
CA SER A 474 -23.92 -6.37 9.46
C SER A 474 -24.73 -5.61 8.40
N ILE A 475 -24.26 -5.57 7.15
CA ILE A 475 -25.01 -5.03 6.00
C ILE A 475 -26.32 -5.81 5.83
N MET A 476 -26.25 -7.14 5.71
CA MET A 476 -27.43 -7.98 5.47
C MET A 476 -28.45 -7.98 6.63
N GLN A 477 -28.05 -7.58 7.84
CA GLN A 477 -28.96 -7.45 9.00
C GLN A 477 -29.53 -6.05 9.18
N ASN A 478 -29.04 -5.04 8.46
CA ASN A 478 -29.44 -3.63 8.65
C ASN A 478 -29.89 -2.93 7.37
N TYR A 479 -29.66 -3.53 6.20
CA TYR A 479 -29.97 -2.96 4.90
C TYR A 479 -30.77 -3.94 4.04
N THR A 480 -31.70 -3.40 3.26
CA THR A 480 -32.48 -4.13 2.25
C THR A 480 -32.24 -3.56 0.86
N PRO A 481 -32.13 -4.40 -0.19
CA PRO A 481 -32.03 -3.91 -1.56
C PRO A 481 -33.36 -3.25 -1.98
N VAL A 482 -33.30 -2.01 -2.47
CA VAL A 482 -34.48 -1.22 -2.88
C VAL A 482 -34.54 -0.94 -4.37
N LYS A 483 -33.40 -0.88 -5.06
CA LYS A 483 -33.37 -0.66 -6.51
C LYS A 483 -32.18 -1.32 -7.17
N ARG A 484 -32.42 -2.12 -8.21
CA ARG A 484 -31.37 -2.67 -9.09
C ARG A 484 -31.14 -1.70 -10.24
N GLY A 485 -29.94 -1.14 -10.32
CA GLY A 485 -29.46 -0.37 -11.45
C GLY A 485 -28.64 -1.24 -12.43
N ARG A 486 -28.06 -0.59 -13.43
CA ARG A 486 -27.24 -1.27 -14.46
C ARG A 486 -26.02 -1.97 -13.86
N ASN A 487 -25.20 -1.22 -13.10
CA ASN A 487 -23.90 -1.67 -12.59
C ASN A 487 -23.84 -1.78 -11.07
N ALA A 488 -24.93 -1.45 -10.36
CA ALA A 488 -25.00 -1.47 -8.91
C ALA A 488 -26.43 -1.75 -8.42
N VAL A 489 -26.57 -2.26 -7.19
CA VAL A 489 -27.82 -2.32 -6.44
C VAL A 489 -27.77 -1.26 -5.34
N LEU A 490 -28.82 -0.46 -5.23
CA LEU A 490 -29.01 0.44 -4.10
C LEU A 490 -29.65 -0.34 -2.95
N TRP A 491 -28.99 -0.31 -1.81
CA TRP A 491 -29.48 -0.85 -0.54
C TRP A 491 -29.81 0.30 0.39
N GLN A 492 -30.95 0.20 1.08
CA GLN A 492 -31.39 1.20 2.05
C GLN A 492 -31.26 0.65 3.46
N ARG A 493 -30.75 1.47 4.37
CA ARG A 493 -30.75 1.17 5.79
C ARG A 493 -32.18 1.26 6.32
N ASP A 494 -32.67 0.16 6.88
CA ASP A 494 -33.99 0.06 7.49
C ASP A 494 -33.94 -0.49 8.93
N GLY A 495 -32.74 -0.91 9.39
CA GLY A 495 -32.52 -1.53 10.70
C GLY A 495 -33.11 -2.94 10.82
N LYS A 496 -33.68 -3.48 9.74
CA LYS A 496 -34.24 -4.82 9.67
C LYS A 496 -33.38 -5.72 8.80
N GLY A 497 -32.94 -5.26 7.63
CA GLY A 497 -32.21 -6.08 6.68
C GLY A 497 -32.97 -7.32 6.21
N ILE A 498 -32.23 -8.25 5.61
CA ILE A 498 -32.74 -9.50 5.02
C ILE A 498 -32.47 -10.74 5.88
N LEU A 499 -31.58 -10.65 6.88
CA LEU A 499 -31.23 -11.77 7.75
C LEU A 499 -31.65 -11.54 9.21
N ASN A 500 -32.06 -12.62 9.87
CA ASN A 500 -32.25 -12.68 11.32
C ASN A 500 -30.91 -12.87 12.06
N LYS A 501 -30.98 -12.82 13.40
CA LYS A 501 -29.84 -13.23 14.24
C LYS A 501 -29.56 -14.71 14.02
N GLY A 502 -28.27 -15.05 13.90
CA GLY A 502 -27.86 -16.42 13.69
C GLY A 502 -27.83 -17.22 15.00
N PHE A 503 -27.93 -18.53 14.89
CA PHE A 503 -27.76 -19.46 16.00
C PHE A 503 -26.76 -20.56 15.63
N SER A 504 -26.06 -21.07 16.65
CA SER A 504 -25.11 -22.16 16.46
C SER A 504 -25.81 -23.40 15.90
N SER A 505 -25.20 -24.01 14.91
CA SER A 505 -25.66 -25.24 14.26
C SER A 505 -24.64 -26.37 14.43
N GLY A 506 -23.93 -26.38 15.56
CA GLY A 506 -22.93 -27.37 15.92
C GLY A 506 -21.52 -27.06 15.42
N SER A 507 -20.59 -27.94 15.74
CA SER A 507 -19.20 -27.87 15.31
C SER A 507 -18.70 -29.23 14.82
N VAL A 508 -17.74 -29.22 13.92
CA VAL A 508 -17.11 -30.45 13.40
C VAL A 508 -15.60 -30.21 13.24
N ALA A 509 -14.81 -31.21 13.64
CA ALA A 509 -13.39 -31.23 13.38
C ALA A 509 -13.15 -31.63 11.91
N GLY A 510 -12.11 -31.08 11.30
CA GLY A 510 -11.68 -31.46 9.96
C GLY A 510 -10.17 -31.25 9.80
N HIS A 511 -9.64 -31.60 8.64
CA HIS A 511 -8.24 -31.36 8.29
C HIS A 511 -8.14 -30.63 6.96
N TRP A 512 -6.96 -30.04 6.71
CA TRP A 512 -6.63 -29.49 5.41
C TRP A 512 -6.78 -30.54 4.30
N GLY A 513 -7.45 -30.16 3.21
CA GLY A 513 -7.69 -31.02 2.04
C GLY A 513 -8.89 -31.98 2.17
N GLU A 514 -9.44 -32.16 3.37
CA GLU A 514 -10.58 -33.05 3.63
C GLU A 514 -11.93 -32.36 3.44
N TRP A 515 -12.91 -33.10 2.91
CA TRP A 515 -14.27 -32.62 2.72
C TRP A 515 -15.07 -32.69 4.02
N VAL A 516 -15.64 -31.56 4.41
CA VAL A 516 -16.52 -31.45 5.57
C VAL A 516 -17.95 -31.18 5.08
N SER A 517 -18.91 -31.97 5.57
CA SER A 517 -20.32 -31.81 5.21
C SER A 517 -20.99 -30.75 6.09
N PRO A 518 -21.49 -29.63 5.55
CA PRO A 518 -22.23 -28.65 6.32
C PRO A 518 -23.60 -29.19 6.78
N PRO A 519 -24.13 -28.76 7.93
CA PRO A 519 -25.48 -29.10 8.35
C PRO A 519 -26.52 -28.61 7.35
N VAL A 520 -27.52 -29.45 7.06
CA VAL A 520 -28.61 -29.11 6.15
C VAL A 520 -29.63 -28.21 6.86
N LYS A 521 -29.75 -26.96 6.41
CA LYS A 521 -30.74 -25.98 6.86
C LYS A 521 -31.29 -25.22 5.66
N GLU A 522 -32.61 -24.98 5.66
CA GLU A 522 -33.32 -24.29 4.58
C GLU A 522 -33.88 -22.95 5.07
N GLY A 523 -34.20 -22.05 4.13
CA GLY A 523 -34.80 -20.74 4.46
C GLY A 523 -33.81 -19.73 5.06
N GLY A 524 -32.51 -19.85 4.74
CA GLY A 524 -31.48 -18.98 5.30
C GLY A 524 -30.10 -19.24 4.69
N ILE A 525 -29.09 -18.64 5.30
CA ILE A 525 -27.69 -18.85 4.94
C ILE A 525 -26.96 -19.59 6.05
N LEU A 526 -25.97 -20.40 5.66
CA LEU A 526 -25.05 -21.07 6.56
C LEU A 526 -23.67 -20.45 6.42
N ARG A 527 -23.06 -20.18 7.57
CA ARG A 527 -21.67 -19.71 7.68
C ARG A 527 -20.87 -20.62 8.60
N ALA A 528 -19.54 -20.63 8.45
CA ALA A 528 -18.63 -21.37 9.32
C ALA A 528 -17.52 -20.48 9.85
N LYS A 529 -17.41 -20.34 11.17
CA LYS A 529 -16.18 -19.82 11.78
C LYS A 529 -15.17 -20.96 11.79
N VAL A 530 -14.10 -20.80 11.03
CA VAL A 530 -13.06 -21.82 10.94
C VAL A 530 -11.88 -21.39 11.79
N LYS A 531 -11.61 -22.16 12.85
CA LYS A 531 -10.38 -21.99 13.64
C LYS A 531 -9.23 -22.64 12.91
N LEU A 532 -8.19 -21.86 12.67
CA LEU A 532 -6.94 -22.29 12.07
C LEU A 532 -5.79 -21.62 12.81
N ASP A 533 -4.82 -22.42 13.23
CA ASP A 533 -3.66 -21.97 13.98
C ASP A 533 -2.41 -22.13 13.12
N ARG A 534 -1.60 -21.07 13.08
CA ARG A 534 -0.28 -21.14 12.45
C ARG A 534 0.66 -21.87 13.39
N SER A 535 1.46 -22.79 12.85
CA SER A 535 2.52 -23.44 13.61
C SER A 535 3.58 -22.39 14.03
N VAL A 536 4.42 -22.71 15.02
CA VAL A 536 5.54 -21.83 15.41
C VAL A 536 6.46 -21.54 14.22
N ILE A 537 6.70 -22.56 13.38
CA ILE A 537 7.51 -22.45 12.17
C ILE A 537 6.78 -21.58 11.13
N GLY A 538 5.48 -21.75 10.95
CA GLY A 538 4.66 -20.93 10.05
C GLY A 538 4.69 -19.45 10.42
N ASN A 539 4.59 -19.13 11.71
CA ASN A 539 4.72 -17.75 12.18
C ASN A 539 6.10 -17.14 11.90
N LEU A 540 7.18 -17.92 12.08
CA LEU A 540 8.53 -17.48 11.74
C LEU A 540 8.69 -17.26 10.23
N LYS A 541 8.16 -18.17 9.40
CA LYS A 541 8.13 -18.03 7.94
C LYS A 541 7.35 -16.79 7.49
N LYS A 542 6.17 -16.52 8.06
CA LYS A 542 5.38 -15.29 7.80
C LYS A 542 6.18 -14.03 8.11
N ALA A 543 6.93 -14.04 9.22
CA ALA A 543 7.74 -12.90 9.64
C ALA A 543 8.92 -12.64 8.68
N LEU A 544 9.64 -13.69 8.26
CA LEU A 544 10.87 -13.59 7.46
C LEU A 544 10.64 -13.56 5.94
N TRP A 545 9.56 -14.17 5.45
CA TRP A 545 9.26 -14.37 4.03
C TRP A 545 7.82 -13.94 3.69
N LYS A 546 6.94 -14.89 3.37
CA LYS A 546 5.50 -14.72 3.07
C LYS A 546 4.75 -16.02 3.34
N GLU A 547 3.42 -15.94 3.42
CA GLU A 547 2.54 -17.10 3.51
C GLU A 547 2.11 -17.57 2.12
N ASP A 548 1.95 -18.87 1.96
CA ASP A 548 1.48 -19.45 0.70
C ASP A 548 -0.02 -19.28 0.51
N GLU A 549 -0.48 -19.47 -0.72
CA GLU A 549 -1.88 -19.26 -1.07
C GLU A 549 -2.79 -20.31 -0.42
N THR A 550 -3.87 -19.84 0.18
CA THR A 550 -4.93 -20.69 0.74
C THR A 550 -6.18 -20.60 -0.11
N TYR A 551 -6.91 -21.70 -0.22
CA TYR A 551 -8.11 -21.83 -1.02
C TYR A 551 -9.26 -22.45 -0.21
N ILE A 552 -10.48 -22.08 -0.58
CA ILE A 552 -11.71 -22.75 -0.18
C ILE A 552 -12.36 -23.36 -1.42
N GLU A 553 -12.81 -24.60 -1.30
CA GLU A 553 -13.57 -25.28 -2.35
C GLU A 553 -14.97 -25.63 -1.86
N TYR A 554 -15.97 -25.31 -2.69
CA TYR A 554 -17.39 -25.60 -2.46
C TYR A 554 -17.84 -26.68 -3.43
N LYS A 555 -18.25 -27.84 -2.91
CA LYS A 555 -18.84 -28.91 -3.70
C LYS A 555 -20.36 -28.75 -3.74
N THR A 556 -20.89 -28.43 -4.91
CA THR A 556 -22.33 -28.38 -5.20
C THR A 556 -22.76 -29.63 -5.98
N ALA A 557 -24.04 -29.74 -6.31
CA ALA A 557 -24.51 -30.81 -7.20
C ALA A 557 -23.99 -30.64 -8.64
N GLN A 558 -23.65 -29.41 -9.03
CA GLN A 558 -23.26 -29.05 -10.39
C GLN A 558 -21.75 -29.20 -10.61
N LYS A 559 -20.94 -28.60 -9.72
CA LYS A 559 -19.47 -28.61 -9.81
C LYS A 559 -18.79 -28.22 -8.50
N ILE A 560 -17.46 -28.24 -8.53
CA ILE A 560 -16.62 -27.70 -7.47
C ILE A 560 -16.23 -26.28 -7.84
N TYR A 561 -16.59 -25.31 -7.00
CA TYR A 561 -16.13 -23.93 -7.11
C TYR A 561 -14.90 -23.76 -6.22
N ARG A 562 -13.87 -23.10 -6.74
CA ARG A 562 -12.62 -22.84 -6.01
C ARG A 562 -12.38 -21.35 -5.94
N TYR A 563 -12.09 -20.85 -4.74
CA TYR A 563 -11.75 -19.45 -4.51
C TYR A 563 -10.53 -19.32 -3.62
N ARG A 564 -9.74 -18.28 -3.86
CA ARG A 564 -8.70 -17.89 -2.94
C ARG A 564 -9.33 -17.44 -1.62
N LEU A 565 -8.71 -17.81 -0.51
CA LEU A 565 -9.14 -17.49 0.85
C LEU A 565 -8.05 -16.68 1.57
N VAL A 566 -8.49 -15.69 2.35
CA VAL A 566 -7.66 -15.03 3.36
C VAL A 566 -7.84 -15.78 4.68
N PRO A 567 -6.82 -16.51 5.18
CA PRO A 567 -7.00 -17.38 6.34
C PRO A 567 -7.43 -16.63 7.61
N ASP A 568 -6.90 -15.44 7.84
CA ASP A 568 -7.20 -14.66 9.06
C ASP A 568 -8.70 -14.32 9.17
N ASN A 569 -9.41 -14.14 8.06
CA ASN A 569 -10.86 -13.88 8.04
C ASN A 569 -11.70 -15.16 8.17
N ALA A 570 -11.11 -16.35 8.11
CA ALA A 570 -11.87 -17.59 8.27
C ALA A 570 -12.51 -17.72 9.67
N MET A 571 -11.84 -17.19 10.69
CA MET A 571 -12.35 -17.13 12.07
C MET A 571 -13.56 -16.20 12.21
N SER A 572 -13.73 -15.23 11.31
CA SER A 572 -14.85 -14.27 11.29
C SER A 572 -16.16 -14.87 10.75
N GLY A 573 -16.11 -16.06 10.16
CA GLY A 573 -17.28 -16.79 9.68
C GLY A 573 -17.42 -16.78 8.16
N LEU A 574 -16.81 -17.72 7.46
CA LEU A 574 -16.93 -17.84 6.00
C LEU A 574 -18.37 -18.09 5.56
N TRP A 575 -18.74 -17.55 4.39
CA TRP A 575 -19.95 -17.91 3.68
C TRP A 575 -19.86 -19.36 3.18
N ILE A 576 -20.87 -20.20 3.49
CA ILE A 576 -20.84 -21.62 3.12
C ILE A 576 -21.96 -21.99 2.16
N SER A 577 -23.22 -21.77 2.54
CA SER A 577 -24.36 -22.20 1.73
C SER A 577 -25.51 -21.19 1.82
N PRO A 578 -26.27 -20.95 0.74
CA PRO A 578 -26.04 -21.46 -0.63
C PRO A 578 -24.86 -20.77 -1.32
N TYR A 579 -24.25 -21.42 -2.31
CA TYR A 579 -23.30 -20.77 -3.21
C TYR A 579 -24.05 -19.76 -4.11
N LEU A 580 -23.55 -18.52 -4.18
CA LEU A 580 -24.17 -17.41 -4.89
C LEU A 580 -23.25 -16.89 -6.01
N ALA A 581 -23.66 -17.06 -7.26
CA ALA A 581 -23.03 -16.37 -8.39
C ALA A 581 -23.46 -14.90 -8.52
N GLN A 582 -24.65 -14.57 -7.99
CA GLN A 582 -25.24 -13.23 -8.01
C GLN A 582 -25.90 -12.94 -6.66
N LEU A 583 -25.93 -11.67 -6.27
CA LEU A 583 -26.56 -11.26 -5.02
C LEU A 583 -27.99 -10.76 -5.29
N GLU A 584 -28.96 -11.61 -4.96
CA GLU A 584 -30.39 -11.30 -5.01
C GLU A 584 -30.99 -11.24 -3.61
N ARG A 585 -32.11 -10.53 -3.46
CA ARG A 585 -32.76 -10.34 -2.15
C ARG A 585 -33.11 -11.66 -1.45
N GLN A 586 -33.51 -12.67 -2.23
CA GLN A 586 -33.91 -13.97 -1.72
C GLN A 586 -32.72 -14.89 -1.41
N LEU A 587 -31.48 -14.48 -1.76
CA LEU A 587 -30.26 -15.26 -1.57
C LEU A 587 -30.39 -16.71 -2.09
N GLN A 588 -31.09 -16.91 -3.20
CA GLN A 588 -31.25 -18.22 -3.83
C GLN A 588 -29.98 -18.60 -4.58
N GLY A 589 -29.52 -19.83 -4.37
CA GLY A 589 -28.33 -20.35 -5.03
C GLY A 589 -28.16 -21.84 -4.86
N GLU A 590 -27.01 -22.35 -5.28
CA GLU A 590 -26.72 -23.78 -5.26
C GLU A 590 -26.42 -24.25 -3.84
N LYS A 591 -27.08 -25.31 -3.40
CA LYS A 591 -26.79 -25.92 -2.09
C LYS A 591 -25.38 -26.50 -2.09
N VAL A 592 -24.59 -26.16 -1.07
CA VAL A 592 -23.25 -26.73 -0.89
C VAL A 592 -23.35 -28.01 -0.07
N GLY A 593 -22.96 -29.13 -0.68
CA GLY A 593 -22.97 -30.45 -0.06
C GLY A 593 -21.71 -30.77 0.73
N ALA A 594 -20.58 -30.15 0.40
CA ALA A 594 -19.34 -30.24 1.18
C ALA A 594 -18.43 -29.03 0.93
N VAL A 595 -17.60 -28.70 1.92
CA VAL A 595 -16.58 -27.66 1.83
C VAL A 595 -15.23 -28.21 2.26
N ARG A 596 -14.13 -27.72 1.68
CA ARG A 596 -12.78 -28.00 2.18
C ARG A 596 -11.89 -26.77 2.07
N LEU A 597 -10.92 -26.67 2.98
CA LEU A 597 -9.84 -25.70 2.90
C LEU A 597 -8.57 -26.38 2.38
N ILE A 598 -7.85 -25.72 1.49
CA ILE A 598 -6.61 -26.22 0.89
C ILE A 598 -5.51 -25.19 1.12
N HIS A 599 -4.37 -25.63 1.60
CA HIS A 599 -3.15 -24.85 1.72
C HIS A 599 -1.96 -25.66 1.19
N SER A 600 -0.96 -24.99 0.63
CA SER A 600 0.31 -25.60 0.22
C SER A 600 1.43 -24.98 1.06
N PRO A 601 2.48 -25.68 1.56
CA PRO A 601 2.64 -27.05 2.04
C PRO A 601 2.27 -27.22 3.55
N ASN A 602 2.34 -28.46 4.08
CA ASN A 602 1.85 -28.88 5.42
C ASN A 602 2.56 -28.27 6.66
N ASP A 603 3.51 -27.34 6.52
CA ASP A 603 4.30 -26.85 7.66
C ASP A 603 3.92 -25.45 8.17
N PHE A 604 2.98 -24.78 7.50
CA PHE A 604 2.58 -23.42 7.87
C PHE A 604 1.49 -23.38 8.96
N PHE A 605 0.55 -24.32 8.91
CA PHE A 605 -0.60 -24.41 9.81
C PHE A 605 -0.59 -25.73 10.56
N GLU A 606 -1.21 -25.74 11.74
CA GLU A 606 -1.59 -26.98 12.40
C GLU A 606 -2.56 -27.78 11.49
N PRO A 607 -2.48 -29.12 11.50
CA PRO A 607 -3.24 -29.96 10.56
C PRO A 607 -4.74 -29.96 10.82
N GLU A 608 -5.14 -29.80 12.09
CA GLU A 608 -6.53 -29.80 12.53
C GLU A 608 -7.20 -28.44 12.35
N LEU A 609 -8.45 -28.49 11.90
CA LEU A 609 -9.34 -27.36 11.70
C LEU A 609 -10.63 -27.61 12.50
N THR A 610 -11.22 -26.55 13.06
CA THR A 610 -12.56 -26.65 13.65
C THR A 610 -13.52 -25.74 12.91
N PHE A 611 -14.60 -26.32 12.37
CA PHE A 611 -15.69 -25.59 11.73
C PHE A 611 -16.83 -25.42 12.73
N GLU A 612 -17.08 -24.18 13.16
CA GLU A 612 -18.26 -23.82 13.96
C GLU A 612 -19.35 -23.24 13.05
N TRP A 613 -20.44 -24.00 12.88
CA TRP A 613 -21.52 -23.63 11.98
C TRP A 613 -22.47 -22.64 12.64
N VAL A 614 -22.86 -21.60 11.89
CA VAL A 614 -23.88 -20.63 12.31
C VAL A 614 -24.89 -20.45 11.20
N PHE A 615 -26.16 -20.74 11.51
CA PHE A 615 -27.26 -20.57 10.57
C PHE A 615 -27.97 -19.24 10.80
N TYR A 616 -28.23 -18.50 9.73
CA TYR A 616 -28.92 -17.21 9.74
C TYR A 616 -30.20 -17.32 8.89
N PRO A 617 -31.39 -17.37 9.51
CA PRO A 617 -32.65 -17.41 8.77
C PRO A 617 -32.86 -16.14 7.95
N LEU A 618 -33.42 -16.28 6.74
CA LEU A 618 -33.97 -15.15 6.00
C LEU A 618 -35.15 -14.56 6.78
N LYS A 619 -35.34 -13.25 6.68
CA LYS A 619 -36.56 -12.59 7.14
C LYS A 619 -37.66 -12.86 6.12
N GLN A 620 -38.75 -13.48 6.58
CA GLN A 620 -39.98 -13.63 5.78
C GLN A 620 -40.58 -12.24 5.54
N GLU A 621 -41.18 -12.04 4.37
CA GLU A 621 -41.83 -10.77 4.00
C GLU A 621 -43.04 -10.43 4.87
#